data_AF-A0A9P7Y3U0-F1
#
_entry.id   AF-A0A9P7Y3U0-F1
#
_cell.length_a   1.000
_cell.length_b   1.000
_cell.length_c   1.000
_cell.angle_alpha   90.00
_cell.angle_beta   90.00
_cell.angle_gamma   90.00
#
_symmetry.space_group_name_H-M   'P 1'
#
loop_
_entity.id
_entity.type
_entity.pdbx_description
1 polymer ?
#
loop_
_entity_poly.entity_id
_entity_poly.type
_entity_poly.pdbx_seq_one_letter_code
_entity_poly.pdbx_strand_id
1 'polypeptide(L)'
;MQKTSLLTQTRKHDLSISGNLQQETTELEIGVETGLDVSVGIINAQNVQLPAASPDMPDLQELLFDHAVDMLKRYQQQKDKEKDATLVKDAQVAMSRVLNTMSPRAVQHFTRKKEDQPYSEVLHEHDVTYLARKVLLDRAGLVAQYPLDELLPKKVIMQDKVFRIVEYLCHIVCSPPYKTTDPSENDCLLIWAQVFGIIADKVSILSGERMLESSKLLRRQQAAEFGDLCDTGRKVDLAFAFKDIEISNIEFKRPNLPTQSIIIQSRKNIRLGRCIQEIHKGYGVQDPSVIMGDVSGSVGMFHQLARMDEIWIAGKMVKSTVQIPTTPGSLESFLESNSLALIWNYTEYLERQGPRTKQAKEHHDRDSEMGAFSEAVSCSRPTTPPRKVKPFSDVVTFSPSKKRGM
;
A
#
# COMPACT_ATOMS: atom_id res chain seq x y z
N MET A 1 -67.67 -23.04 -14.24
CA MET A 1 -66.48 -23.79 -13.77
C MET A 1 -65.60 -24.09 -14.97
N GLN A 2 -64.33 -23.70 -14.84
CA GLN A 2 -63.14 -23.93 -15.69
C GLN A 2 -63.18 -23.59 -17.20
N LYS A 3 -62.22 -22.73 -17.56
CA LYS A 3 -61.95 -22.11 -18.85
C LYS A 3 -60.95 -22.93 -19.68
N THR A 4 -61.21 -22.88 -20.98
CA THR A 4 -60.42 -23.16 -22.18
C THR A 4 -59.02 -22.53 -22.18
N SER A 5 -58.03 -23.21 -22.78
CA SER A 5 -57.17 -22.66 -23.86
C SER A 5 -56.16 -23.69 -24.38
N LEU A 6 -56.11 -23.78 -25.70
CA LEU A 6 -55.28 -24.60 -26.58
C LEU A 6 -54.04 -23.81 -27.09
N LEU A 7 -53.09 -24.54 -27.70
CA LEU A 7 -52.24 -24.14 -28.86
C LEU A 7 -51.10 -23.13 -28.58
N THR A 8 -49.91 -23.10 -29.21
CA THR A 8 -49.26 -23.78 -30.36
C THR A 8 -47.72 -23.62 -30.22
N GLN A 9 -46.98 -24.51 -30.89
CA GLN A 9 -45.56 -24.41 -31.23
C GLN A 9 -45.19 -23.12 -31.99
N THR A 10 -43.95 -22.63 -31.79
CA THR A 10 -43.34 -21.58 -32.62
C THR A 10 -42.09 -22.10 -33.34
N ARG A 11 -42.05 -21.82 -34.65
CA ARG A 11 -41.03 -22.18 -35.64
C ARG A 11 -40.01 -21.05 -35.80
N LYS A 12 -38.81 -21.43 -36.25
CA LYS A 12 -37.65 -20.62 -36.66
C LYS A 12 -37.99 -19.53 -37.69
N HIS A 13 -37.21 -18.43 -37.65
CA HIS A 13 -36.84 -17.65 -38.82
C HIS A 13 -35.37 -17.21 -38.71
N ASP A 14 -34.57 -17.61 -39.70
CA ASP A 14 -33.26 -17.03 -40.03
C ASP A 14 -33.47 -15.76 -40.86
N LEU A 15 -32.67 -14.73 -40.61
CA LEU A 15 -32.45 -13.61 -41.53
C LEU A 15 -30.99 -13.16 -41.44
N SER A 16 -30.27 -13.37 -42.54
CA SER A 16 -28.91 -12.92 -42.82
C SER A 16 -28.89 -11.46 -43.28
N ILE A 17 -27.96 -10.65 -42.79
CA ILE A 17 -27.48 -9.45 -43.51
C ILE A 17 -25.95 -9.38 -43.37
N SER A 18 -25.28 -9.55 -44.50
CA SER A 18 -23.86 -9.34 -44.73
C SER A 18 -23.57 -7.85 -44.98
N GLY A 19 -22.57 -7.29 -44.30
CA GLY A 19 -22.03 -5.97 -44.58
C GLY A 19 -20.51 -5.99 -44.47
N ASN A 20 -19.83 -5.80 -45.60
CA ASN A 20 -18.38 -5.62 -45.70
C ASN A 20 -17.98 -4.28 -45.07
N LEU A 21 -16.96 -4.27 -44.20
CA LEU A 21 -16.18 -3.07 -43.92
C LEU A 21 -14.72 -3.34 -44.31
N GLN A 22 -14.25 -2.61 -45.32
CA GLN A 22 -12.83 -2.45 -45.63
C GLN A 22 -12.15 -1.75 -44.45
N GLN A 23 -11.11 -2.37 -43.90
CA GLN A 23 -10.17 -1.69 -43.02
C GLN A 23 -9.14 -0.97 -43.91
N GLU A 24 -9.22 0.36 -43.98
CA GLU A 24 -8.07 1.18 -44.36
C GLU A 24 -7.12 1.24 -43.15
N THR A 25 -5.97 0.61 -43.27
CA THR A 25 -4.82 0.81 -42.37
C THR A 25 -4.07 2.06 -42.82
N THR A 26 -4.19 3.14 -42.07
CA THR A 26 -3.29 4.29 -42.19
C THR A 26 -2.07 4.03 -41.30
N GLU A 27 -0.94 3.69 -41.91
CA GLU A 27 0.37 3.74 -41.25
C GLU A 27 0.76 5.21 -41.04
N LEU A 28 1.19 5.55 -39.83
CA LEU A 28 1.65 6.89 -39.48
C LEU A 28 3.14 6.81 -39.17
N GLU A 29 3.96 7.21 -40.14
CA GLU A 29 5.38 7.49 -39.95
C GLU A 29 5.55 8.73 -39.06
N ILE A 30 6.41 8.62 -38.04
CA ILE A 30 6.82 9.76 -37.22
C ILE A 30 8.25 10.13 -37.61
N GLY A 31 8.37 11.21 -38.38
CA GLY A 31 9.62 11.94 -38.56
C GLY A 31 9.92 12.77 -37.31
N VAL A 32 11.17 12.68 -36.84
CA VAL A 32 11.67 13.44 -35.70
C VAL A 32 12.28 14.75 -36.21
N GLU A 33 11.64 15.88 -35.92
CA GLU A 33 12.32 17.18 -35.91
C GLU A 33 12.13 17.86 -34.56
N THR A 34 13.27 18.37 -34.08
CA THR A 34 13.50 18.92 -32.76
C THR A 34 12.92 20.32 -32.61
N GLY A 35 11.98 20.50 -31.70
CA GLY A 35 11.53 21.80 -31.20
C GLY A 35 10.52 21.59 -30.08
N LEU A 36 10.81 22.11 -28.88
CA LEU A 36 9.92 22.01 -27.72
C LEU A 36 8.55 22.64 -28.03
N ASP A 37 7.54 21.79 -28.21
CA ASP A 37 6.15 22.11 -27.94
C ASP A 37 5.44 20.82 -27.48
N VAL A 38 5.13 20.71 -26.18
CA VAL A 38 4.40 19.56 -25.63
C VAL A 38 2.92 19.79 -25.91
N SER A 39 2.48 19.40 -27.09
CA SER A 39 1.06 19.25 -27.39
C SER A 39 0.59 17.91 -26.82
N VAL A 40 -0.20 17.96 -25.74
CA VAL A 40 -0.97 16.79 -25.28
C VAL A 40 -2.06 16.56 -26.32
N GLY A 41 -1.89 15.53 -27.15
CA GLY A 41 -2.93 15.07 -28.06
C GLY A 41 -4.15 14.61 -27.26
N ILE A 42 -5.15 15.48 -27.10
CA ILE A 42 -6.45 15.11 -26.54
C ILE A 42 -7.18 14.34 -27.64
N ILE A 43 -7.31 13.02 -27.47
CA ILE A 43 -8.19 12.20 -28.30
C ILE A 43 -9.60 12.81 -28.19
N ASN A 44 -10.17 13.19 -29.33
CA ASN A 44 -11.51 13.78 -29.38
C ASN A 44 -12.55 12.72 -28.95
N ALA A 45 -12.95 12.77 -27.68
CA ALA A 45 -13.81 11.77 -27.05
C ALA A 45 -15.21 11.67 -27.68
N GLN A 46 -15.59 12.62 -28.55
CA GLN A 46 -16.87 12.60 -29.24
C GLN A 46 -17.01 11.45 -30.26
N ASN A 47 -15.89 10.85 -30.71
CA ASN A 47 -15.89 9.80 -31.74
C ASN A 47 -15.42 8.42 -31.26
N VAL A 48 -15.25 8.21 -29.96
CA VAL A 48 -14.91 6.88 -29.43
C VAL A 48 -16.21 6.06 -29.35
N GLN A 49 -16.42 5.17 -30.32
CA GLN A 49 -17.46 4.14 -30.21
C GLN A 49 -17.11 3.21 -29.05
N LEU A 50 -17.95 3.24 -28.01
CA LEU A 50 -17.80 2.40 -26.84
C LEU A 50 -18.12 0.94 -27.20
N PRO A 51 -17.31 -0.03 -26.76
CA PRO A 51 -17.75 -1.43 -26.79
C PRO A 51 -19.00 -1.57 -25.92
N ALA A 52 -20.00 -2.32 -26.40
CA ALA A 52 -21.20 -2.61 -25.62
C ALA A 52 -20.78 -3.24 -24.28
N ALA A 53 -21.32 -2.72 -23.17
CA ALA A 53 -21.08 -3.25 -21.85
C ALA A 53 -21.39 -4.75 -21.82
N SER A 54 -20.44 -5.55 -21.32
CA SER A 54 -20.66 -6.98 -21.11
C SER A 54 -21.74 -7.16 -20.03
N PRO A 55 -22.75 -8.01 -20.23
CA PRO A 55 -23.84 -8.23 -19.26
C PRO A 55 -23.39 -8.80 -17.91
N ASP A 56 -22.10 -9.14 -17.76
CA ASP A 56 -21.52 -9.73 -16.55
C ASP A 56 -20.47 -8.82 -15.85
N MET A 57 -20.46 -7.51 -16.12
CA MET A 57 -19.61 -6.59 -15.33
C MET A 57 -20.16 -6.45 -13.90
N PRO A 58 -19.35 -6.65 -12.84
CA PRO A 58 -19.84 -6.41 -11.49
C PRO A 58 -20.11 -4.90 -11.30
N ASP A 59 -21.19 -4.59 -10.57
CA ASP A 59 -21.74 -3.23 -10.38
C ASP A 59 -20.71 -2.13 -10.05
N LEU A 60 -19.59 -2.50 -9.40
CA LEU A 60 -18.53 -1.56 -9.02
C LEU A 60 -17.64 -1.13 -10.19
N GLN A 61 -17.40 -2.01 -11.18
CA GLN A 61 -16.56 -1.72 -12.34
C GLN A 61 -17.27 -0.76 -13.29
N GLU A 62 -18.57 -0.98 -13.50
CA GLU A 62 -19.43 -0.08 -14.27
C GLU A 62 -19.48 1.30 -13.62
N LEU A 63 -19.72 1.38 -12.30
CA LEU A 63 -19.77 2.64 -11.57
C LEU A 63 -18.43 3.42 -11.61
N LEU A 64 -17.29 2.72 -11.56
CA LEU A 64 -15.97 3.35 -11.69
C LEU A 64 -15.66 3.81 -13.11
N PHE A 65 -16.13 3.06 -14.11
CA PHE A 65 -16.01 3.43 -15.51
C PHE A 65 -16.85 4.68 -15.81
N ASP A 66 -18.10 4.70 -15.38
CA ASP A 66 -19.02 5.84 -15.53
C ASP A 66 -18.48 7.08 -14.82
N HIS A 67 -17.95 6.91 -13.61
CA HIS A 67 -17.30 8.00 -12.89
C HIS A 67 -16.12 8.59 -13.67
N ALA A 68 -15.27 7.75 -14.28
CA ALA A 68 -14.15 8.21 -15.09
C ALA A 68 -14.62 9.01 -16.32
N VAL A 69 -15.66 8.51 -17.00
CA VAL A 69 -16.26 9.16 -18.16
C VAL A 69 -16.88 10.52 -17.78
N ASP A 70 -17.60 10.59 -16.67
CA ASP A 70 -18.22 11.82 -16.18
C ASP A 70 -17.20 12.89 -15.80
N MET A 71 -16.08 12.51 -15.17
CA MET A 71 -15.00 13.46 -14.85
C MET A 71 -14.35 14.03 -16.11
N LEU A 72 -14.13 13.20 -17.15
CA LEU A 72 -13.60 13.66 -18.44
C LEU A 72 -14.59 14.59 -19.16
N LYS A 73 -15.89 14.28 -19.14
CA LYS A 73 -16.93 15.16 -19.71
C LYS A 73 -16.97 16.51 -19.03
N ARG A 74 -16.92 16.55 -17.69
CA ARG A 74 -16.88 17.80 -16.91
C ARG A 74 -15.65 18.63 -17.24
N TYR A 75 -14.50 17.98 -17.36
CA TYR A 75 -13.25 18.65 -17.77
C TYR A 75 -13.36 19.26 -19.17
N GLN A 76 -13.94 18.54 -20.14
CA GLN A 76 -14.12 19.01 -21.52
C GLN A 76 -15.12 20.18 -21.64
N GLN A 77 -16.08 20.27 -20.73
CA GLN A 77 -17.07 21.36 -20.70
C GLN A 77 -16.53 22.66 -20.08
N GLN A 78 -15.37 22.63 -19.42
CA GLN A 78 -14.73 23.83 -18.86
C GLN A 78 -14.08 24.68 -19.95
N LYS A 79 -14.14 26.01 -19.79
CA LYS A 79 -13.39 26.94 -20.64
C LYS A 79 -11.90 26.74 -20.42
N ASP A 80 -11.07 27.01 -21.44
CA ASP A 80 -9.63 26.71 -21.36
C ASP A 80 -8.90 27.35 -20.17
N LYS A 81 -9.33 28.55 -19.75
CA LYS A 81 -8.75 29.25 -18.59
C LYS A 81 -9.21 28.73 -17.23
N GLU A 82 -10.21 27.85 -17.21
CA GLU A 82 -10.86 27.31 -16.01
C GLU A 82 -10.69 25.79 -15.90
N LYS A 83 -9.83 25.19 -16.73
CA LYS A 83 -9.58 23.75 -16.76
C LYS A 83 -8.97 23.27 -15.45
N ASP A 84 -9.71 22.42 -14.75
CA ASP A 84 -9.30 21.79 -13.52
C ASP A 84 -8.64 20.43 -13.80
N ALA A 85 -7.31 20.40 -13.74
CA ALA A 85 -6.53 19.19 -13.97
C ALA A 85 -6.84 18.05 -12.97
N THR A 86 -7.51 18.33 -11.84
CA THR A 86 -7.89 17.28 -10.88
C THR A 86 -8.93 16.33 -11.45
N LEU A 87 -9.84 16.79 -12.31
CA LEU A 87 -10.86 15.96 -12.97
C LEU A 87 -10.23 14.90 -13.89
N VAL A 88 -9.16 15.26 -14.61
CA VAL A 88 -8.42 14.32 -15.46
C VAL A 88 -7.69 13.27 -14.63
N LYS A 89 -7.09 13.68 -13.51
CA LYS A 89 -6.41 12.77 -12.58
C LYS A 89 -7.39 11.79 -11.94
N ASP A 90 -8.56 12.27 -11.53
CA ASP A 90 -9.62 11.43 -10.95
C ASP A 90 -10.14 10.41 -11.97
N ALA A 91 -10.33 10.82 -13.23
CA ALA A 91 -10.68 9.91 -14.31
C ALA A 91 -9.61 8.84 -14.56
N GLN A 92 -8.33 9.22 -14.58
CA GLN A 92 -7.21 8.28 -14.75
C GLN A 92 -7.14 7.26 -13.61
N VAL A 93 -7.33 7.69 -12.35
CA VAL A 93 -7.34 6.80 -11.19
C VAL A 93 -8.50 5.82 -11.26
N ALA A 94 -9.70 6.29 -11.63
CA ALA A 94 -10.88 5.45 -11.79
C ALA A 94 -10.70 4.42 -12.92
N MET A 95 -10.17 4.82 -14.07
CA MET A 95 -9.92 3.93 -15.21
C MET A 95 -8.82 2.90 -14.92
N SER A 96 -7.71 3.31 -14.31
CA SER A 96 -6.65 2.40 -13.87
C SER A 96 -7.18 1.32 -12.92
N ARG A 97 -8.15 1.68 -12.06
CA ARG A 97 -8.81 0.73 -11.16
C ARG A 97 -9.67 -0.29 -11.91
N VAL A 98 -10.43 0.13 -12.92
CA VAL A 98 -11.22 -0.77 -13.78
C VAL A 98 -10.29 -1.78 -14.47
N LEU A 99 -9.24 -1.29 -15.14
CA LEU A 99 -8.29 -2.11 -15.89
C LEU A 99 -7.53 -3.11 -15.02
N ASN A 100 -7.11 -2.71 -13.81
CA ASN A 100 -6.43 -3.62 -12.88
C ASN A 100 -7.36 -4.74 -12.37
N THR A 101 -8.65 -4.46 -12.17
CA THR A 101 -9.62 -5.47 -11.73
C THR A 101 -10.13 -6.38 -12.85
N MET A 102 -10.01 -5.95 -14.11
CA MET A 102 -10.39 -6.74 -15.29
C MET A 102 -9.25 -7.56 -15.90
N SER A 103 -8.05 -7.52 -15.30
CA SER A 103 -6.90 -8.29 -15.77
C SER A 103 -7.18 -9.81 -15.73
N PRO A 104 -6.99 -10.56 -16.84
CA PRO A 104 -7.13 -12.01 -16.85
C PRO A 104 -6.28 -12.74 -15.80
N ARG A 105 -5.14 -12.14 -15.40
CA ARG A 105 -4.28 -12.67 -14.32
C ARG A 105 -4.90 -12.50 -12.93
N ALA A 106 -5.63 -11.41 -12.69
CA ALA A 106 -6.33 -11.21 -11.43
C ALA A 106 -7.52 -12.18 -11.32
N VAL A 107 -8.28 -12.36 -12.40
CA VAL A 107 -9.39 -13.32 -12.46
C VAL A 107 -8.91 -14.76 -12.30
N GLN A 108 -7.82 -15.17 -12.97
CA GLN A 108 -7.20 -16.49 -12.80
C GLN A 108 -6.65 -16.75 -11.39
N HIS A 109 -6.24 -15.71 -10.66
CA HIS A 109 -5.72 -15.84 -9.30
C HIS A 109 -6.81 -16.23 -8.30
N PHE A 110 -8.04 -15.74 -8.50
CA PHE A 110 -9.16 -15.98 -7.60
C PHE A 110 -10.09 -17.14 -8.02
N THR A 111 -9.87 -17.75 -9.20
CA THR A 111 -10.73 -18.84 -9.72
C THR A 111 -10.11 -20.24 -9.59
N ARG A 112 -8.97 -20.39 -8.91
CA ARG A 112 -8.38 -21.72 -8.69
C ARG A 112 -9.11 -22.47 -7.56
N LYS A 113 -10.06 -23.32 -7.95
CA LYS A 113 -10.54 -24.42 -7.10
C LYS A 113 -9.38 -25.33 -6.74
N LYS A 114 -9.19 -25.57 -5.45
CA LYS A 114 -8.41 -26.69 -4.92
C LYS A 114 -9.30 -27.45 -3.95
N GLU A 115 -9.17 -28.77 -3.98
CA GLU A 115 -10.05 -29.79 -3.41
C GLU A 115 -9.97 -29.92 -1.87
N ASP A 116 -9.64 -28.85 -1.16
CA ASP A 116 -9.62 -28.82 0.30
C ASP A 116 -10.78 -27.95 0.80
N GLN A 117 -11.53 -28.43 1.81
CA GLN A 117 -12.60 -27.67 2.45
C GLN A 117 -12.03 -26.34 2.99
N PRO A 118 -12.48 -25.17 2.49
CA PRO A 118 -12.03 -23.87 2.98
C PRO A 118 -12.16 -23.75 4.51
N TYR A 119 -11.18 -23.12 5.17
CA TYR A 119 -11.28 -22.89 6.62
C TYR A 119 -12.47 -22.00 7.02
N SER A 120 -12.99 -21.18 6.11
CA SER A 120 -14.25 -20.45 6.31
C SER A 120 -15.43 -21.42 6.45
N GLU A 121 -15.51 -22.46 5.61
CA GLU A 121 -16.53 -23.50 5.73
C GLU A 121 -16.41 -24.28 7.05
N VAL A 122 -15.18 -24.60 7.47
CA VAL A 122 -14.94 -25.23 8.78
C VAL A 122 -15.42 -24.34 9.93
N LEU A 123 -15.18 -23.03 9.85
CA LEU A 123 -15.64 -22.06 10.84
C LEU A 123 -17.17 -21.88 10.82
N HIS A 124 -17.82 -22.08 9.67
CA HIS A 124 -19.26 -22.03 9.54
C HIS A 124 -19.93 -23.29 10.12
N GLU A 125 -19.32 -24.47 9.91
CA GLU A 125 -19.82 -25.75 10.43
C GLU A 125 -19.54 -25.96 11.92
N HIS A 126 -18.48 -25.33 12.43
CA HIS A 126 -18.00 -25.51 13.81
C HIS A 126 -17.71 -24.17 14.50
N ASP A 127 -17.02 -24.19 15.65
CA ASP A 127 -16.62 -22.97 16.36
C ASP A 127 -15.14 -22.61 16.14
N VAL A 128 -14.74 -21.43 16.60
CA VAL A 128 -13.34 -20.96 16.51
C VAL A 128 -12.38 -21.91 17.23
N THR A 129 -12.83 -22.55 18.32
CA THR A 129 -12.04 -23.53 19.07
C THR A 129 -11.70 -24.75 18.21
N TYR A 130 -12.67 -25.24 17.44
CA TYR A 130 -12.47 -26.33 16.50
C TYR A 130 -11.53 -25.92 15.37
N LEU A 131 -11.73 -24.75 14.77
CA LEU A 131 -10.85 -24.22 13.74
C LEU A 131 -9.39 -24.15 14.24
N ALA A 132 -9.17 -23.62 15.45
CA ALA A 132 -7.84 -23.55 16.05
C ALA A 132 -7.17 -24.93 16.16
N ARG A 133 -7.91 -25.95 16.62
CA ARG A 133 -7.42 -27.34 16.69
C ARG A 133 -7.11 -27.90 15.30
N LYS A 134 -7.98 -27.66 14.31
CA LYS A 134 -7.76 -28.13 12.93
C LYS A 134 -6.49 -27.52 12.35
N VAL A 135 -6.31 -26.20 12.46
CA VAL A 135 -5.10 -25.50 11.96
C VAL A 135 -3.84 -26.03 12.65
N LEU A 136 -3.90 -26.31 13.95
CA LEU A 136 -2.77 -26.90 14.69
C LEU A 136 -2.43 -28.31 14.18
N LEU A 137 -3.43 -29.15 13.91
CA LEU A 137 -3.23 -30.49 13.37
C LEU A 137 -2.67 -30.46 11.95
N ASP A 138 -3.20 -29.60 11.08
CA ASP A 138 -2.74 -29.43 9.70
C ASP A 138 -1.29 -28.94 9.67
N ARG A 139 -0.94 -28.01 10.56
CA ARG A 139 0.42 -27.53 10.75
C ARG A 139 1.36 -28.63 11.29
N ALA A 140 0.92 -29.42 12.27
CA ALA A 140 1.71 -30.54 12.79
C ALA A 140 1.97 -31.61 11.70
N GLY A 141 0.96 -31.89 10.87
CA GLY A 141 1.10 -32.75 9.69
C GLY A 141 2.13 -32.21 8.69
N LEU A 142 2.13 -30.89 8.45
CA LEU A 142 3.13 -30.24 7.61
C LEU A 142 4.55 -30.39 8.19
N VAL A 143 4.74 -30.15 9.49
CA VAL A 143 6.06 -30.29 10.14
C VAL A 143 6.53 -31.74 10.15
N ALA A 144 5.64 -32.72 10.34
CA ALA A 144 6.00 -34.13 10.30
C ALA A 144 6.50 -34.59 8.91
N GLN A 145 6.06 -33.94 7.83
CA GLN A 145 6.51 -34.24 6.46
C GLN A 145 7.92 -33.72 6.17
N TYR A 146 8.40 -32.72 6.91
CA TYR A 146 9.69 -32.09 6.69
C TYR A 146 10.46 -32.00 8.02
N PRO A 147 11.32 -32.98 8.32
CA PRO A 147 12.11 -32.99 9.55
C PRO A 147 12.93 -31.71 9.74
N LEU A 148 13.17 -31.34 11.00
CA LEU A 148 13.83 -30.07 11.42
C LEU A 148 15.21 -29.82 10.80
N ASP A 149 15.88 -30.86 10.30
CA ASP A 149 17.24 -30.77 9.78
C ASP A 149 17.29 -30.37 8.29
N GLU A 150 16.13 -30.28 7.61
CA GLU A 150 16.04 -29.89 6.20
C GLU A 150 15.48 -28.48 6.02
N LEU A 151 16.06 -27.72 5.07
CA LEU A 151 15.51 -26.42 4.68
C LEU A 151 14.16 -26.61 4.01
N LEU A 152 13.10 -26.12 4.65
CA LEU A 152 11.75 -26.16 4.09
C LEU A 152 11.68 -25.46 2.72
N PRO A 153 10.97 -26.04 1.72
CA PRO A 153 10.68 -25.34 0.49
C PRO A 153 9.96 -24.01 0.75
N LYS A 154 10.23 -22.96 -0.05
CA LYS A 154 9.62 -21.62 0.14
C LYS A 154 8.09 -21.66 0.25
N LYS A 155 7.43 -22.53 -0.51
CA LYS A 155 5.96 -22.71 -0.46
C LYS A 155 5.49 -23.26 0.89
N VAL A 156 6.26 -24.18 1.47
CA VAL A 156 5.98 -24.81 2.77
C VAL A 156 6.19 -23.81 3.90
N ILE A 157 7.25 -22.98 3.83
CA ILE A 157 7.47 -21.88 4.79
C ILE A 157 6.29 -20.90 4.79
N MET A 158 5.80 -20.53 3.61
CA MET A 158 4.64 -19.65 3.49
C MET A 158 3.40 -20.29 4.14
N GLN A 159 3.15 -21.57 3.86
CA GLN A 159 2.02 -22.29 4.43
C GLN A 159 2.12 -22.39 5.97
N ASP A 160 3.28 -22.72 6.53
CA ASP A 160 3.49 -22.74 7.99
C ASP A 160 3.22 -21.37 8.61
N LYS A 161 3.73 -20.29 8.01
CA LYS A 161 3.46 -18.91 8.49
C LYS A 161 1.99 -18.55 8.44
N VAL A 162 1.27 -18.93 7.37
CA VAL A 162 -0.18 -18.74 7.28
C VAL A 162 -0.88 -19.46 8.43
N PHE A 163 -0.54 -20.73 8.69
CA PHE A 163 -1.11 -21.48 9.81
C PHE A 163 -0.82 -20.83 11.15
N ARG A 164 0.41 -20.39 11.40
CA ARG A 164 0.79 -19.67 12.62
C ARG A 164 -0.02 -18.40 12.84
N ILE A 165 -0.30 -17.65 11.78
CA ILE A 165 -1.12 -16.43 11.86
C ILE A 165 -2.56 -16.83 12.20
N VAL A 166 -3.16 -17.77 11.48
CA VAL A 166 -4.55 -18.18 11.73
C VAL A 166 -4.70 -18.76 13.14
N GLU A 167 -3.76 -19.58 13.60
CA GLU A 167 -3.69 -20.09 14.97
C GLU A 167 -3.66 -18.95 16.00
N TYR A 168 -2.77 -17.97 15.81
CA TYR A 168 -2.66 -16.80 16.68
C TYR A 168 -3.95 -15.97 16.71
N LEU A 169 -4.59 -15.78 15.55
CA LEU A 169 -5.85 -15.05 15.43
C LEU A 169 -7.01 -15.78 16.11
N CYS A 170 -7.08 -17.11 15.97
CA CYS A 170 -8.05 -17.92 16.71
C CYS A 170 -7.87 -17.74 18.22
N HIS A 171 -6.62 -17.72 18.69
CA HIS A 171 -6.33 -17.48 20.10
C HIS A 171 -6.81 -16.10 20.58
N ILE A 172 -6.56 -15.04 19.80
CA ILE A 172 -7.08 -13.69 20.12
C ILE A 172 -8.60 -13.68 20.20
N VAL A 173 -9.29 -14.35 19.26
CA VAL A 173 -10.75 -14.39 19.22
C VAL A 173 -11.33 -15.19 20.40
N CYS A 174 -10.73 -16.32 20.75
CA CYS A 174 -11.17 -17.16 21.88
C CYS A 174 -10.79 -16.57 23.24
N SER A 175 -9.67 -15.85 23.32
CA SER A 175 -9.09 -15.35 24.57
C SER A 175 -8.40 -14.01 24.31
N PRO A 176 -9.18 -12.92 24.17
CA PRO A 176 -8.61 -11.61 23.92
C PRO A 176 -7.57 -11.24 25.00
N PRO A 177 -6.39 -10.72 24.62
CA PRO A 177 -5.34 -10.41 25.60
C PRO A 177 -5.69 -9.22 26.50
N TYR A 178 -6.76 -8.51 26.19
CA TYR A 178 -7.24 -7.34 26.91
C TYR A 178 -8.54 -7.66 27.65
N LYS A 179 -8.67 -7.14 28.88
CA LYS A 179 -9.82 -7.39 29.77
C LYS A 179 -11.02 -6.49 29.50
N THR A 180 -10.83 -5.43 28.72
CA THR A 180 -11.83 -4.41 28.43
C THR A 180 -12.53 -4.69 27.11
N THR A 181 -13.75 -4.18 26.94
CA THR A 181 -14.46 -4.25 25.65
C THR A 181 -13.74 -3.49 24.55
N ASP A 182 -13.04 -2.41 24.91
CA ASP A 182 -12.23 -1.62 23.99
C ASP A 182 -10.73 -1.86 24.25
N PRO A 183 -9.97 -2.39 23.28
CA PRO A 183 -8.53 -2.53 23.41
C PRO A 183 -7.84 -1.16 23.52
N SER A 184 -6.80 -1.09 24.35
CA SER A 184 -5.92 0.08 24.38
C SER A 184 -5.11 0.19 23.07
N GLU A 185 -4.51 1.35 22.84
CA GLU A 185 -3.64 1.58 21.68
C GLU A 185 -2.45 0.58 21.66
N ASN A 186 -1.92 0.28 22.85
CA ASN A 186 -0.85 -0.70 23.01
C ASN A 186 -1.32 -2.14 22.75
N ASP A 187 -2.54 -2.50 23.15
CA ASP A 187 -3.09 -3.83 22.84
C ASP A 187 -3.22 -4.04 21.33
N CYS A 188 -3.71 -3.02 20.62
CA CYS A 188 -3.79 -3.02 19.17
C CYS A 188 -2.39 -3.18 18.54
N LEU A 189 -1.43 -2.38 19.01
CA LEU A 189 -0.03 -2.45 18.56
C LEU A 189 0.54 -3.86 18.70
N LEU A 190 0.41 -4.48 19.86
CA LEU A 190 0.97 -5.80 20.13
C LEU A 190 0.40 -6.87 19.19
N ILE A 191 -0.91 -6.83 18.94
CA ILE A 191 -1.56 -7.78 18.02
C ILE A 191 -0.99 -7.65 16.61
N TRP A 192 -0.93 -6.43 16.07
CA TRP A 192 -0.38 -6.19 14.74
C TRP A 192 1.12 -6.53 14.66
N ALA A 193 1.90 -6.11 15.66
CA ALA A 193 3.33 -6.41 15.73
C ALA A 193 3.61 -7.92 15.73
N GLN A 194 2.78 -8.71 16.42
CA GLN A 194 2.90 -10.16 16.43
C GLN A 194 2.59 -10.78 15.06
N VAL A 195 1.53 -10.32 14.38
CA VAL A 195 1.20 -10.80 13.02
C VAL A 195 2.33 -10.48 12.05
N PHE A 196 2.84 -9.24 12.05
CA PHE A 196 4.01 -8.88 11.24
C PHE A 196 5.25 -9.69 11.63
N GLY A 197 5.47 -9.96 12.91
CA GLY A 197 6.61 -10.73 13.41
C GLY A 197 6.61 -12.19 12.99
N ILE A 198 5.44 -12.78 12.71
CA ILE A 198 5.35 -14.12 12.11
C ILE A 198 5.78 -14.10 10.63
N ILE A 199 5.48 -13.02 9.90
CA ILE A 199 5.76 -12.90 8.47
C ILE A 199 7.20 -12.46 8.20
N ALA A 200 7.72 -11.50 8.96
CA ALA A 200 9.02 -10.89 8.75
C ALA A 200 10.17 -11.86 9.06
N ASP A 201 11.09 -12.04 8.10
CA ASP A 201 12.34 -12.80 8.24
C ASP A 201 13.56 -11.88 8.33
N LYS A 202 13.53 -10.77 7.58
CA LYS A 202 14.71 -9.92 7.35
C LYS A 202 14.60 -8.54 7.97
N VAL A 203 13.39 -8.10 8.25
CA VAL A 203 13.11 -6.78 8.80
C VAL A 203 12.84 -6.90 10.29
N SER A 204 13.51 -6.05 11.07
CA SER A 204 13.29 -5.92 12.50
C SER A 204 12.08 -5.03 12.75
N ILE A 205 11.20 -5.47 13.64
CA ILE A 205 10.04 -4.71 14.10
C ILE A 205 10.42 -4.04 15.42
N LEU A 206 10.42 -2.72 15.43
CA LEU A 206 10.77 -1.89 16.56
C LEU A 206 9.48 -1.32 17.16
N SER A 207 9.02 -1.88 18.26
CA SER A 207 7.85 -1.42 19.01
C SER A 207 8.22 -0.60 20.26
N GLY A 208 7.20 0.03 20.84
CA GLY A 208 7.34 0.95 21.96
C GLY A 208 7.61 2.36 21.47
N GLU A 209 7.21 3.38 22.24
CA GLU A 209 7.34 4.81 21.88
C GLU A 209 8.80 5.22 21.61
N ARG A 210 9.30 4.93 20.41
CA ARG A 210 10.69 5.13 20.01
C ARG A 210 10.82 6.37 19.16
N MET A 211 11.93 7.06 19.32
CA MET A 211 12.26 8.21 18.48
C MET A 211 12.68 7.69 17.11
N LEU A 212 12.03 8.19 16.06
CA LEU A 212 12.40 7.89 14.68
C LEU A 212 13.71 8.63 14.35
N GLU A 213 14.77 7.88 14.09
CA GLU A 213 16.11 8.42 13.81
C GLU A 213 16.10 9.26 12.54
N SER A 214 15.32 8.86 11.52
CA SER A 214 15.16 9.65 10.30
C SER A 214 14.55 11.02 10.59
N SER A 215 13.58 11.11 11.52
CA SER A 215 13.01 12.38 11.94
C SER A 215 14.00 13.24 12.71
N LYS A 216 14.85 12.63 13.54
CA LYS A 216 15.89 13.32 14.31
C LYS A 216 16.96 13.90 13.39
N LEU A 217 17.46 13.10 12.44
CA LEU A 217 18.44 13.54 11.44
C LEU A 217 17.92 14.72 10.61
N LEU A 218 16.68 14.65 10.12
CA LEU A 218 16.09 15.74 9.34
C LEU A 218 15.95 17.02 10.16
N ARG A 219 15.58 16.93 11.45
CA ARG A 219 15.53 18.10 12.33
C ARG A 219 16.89 18.74 12.57
N ARG A 220 17.96 17.93 12.71
CA ARG A 220 19.33 18.45 12.83
C ARG A 220 19.75 19.24 11.60
N GLN A 221 19.40 18.73 10.42
CA GLN A 221 19.65 19.41 9.15
C GLN A 221 18.89 20.74 9.09
N GLN A 222 17.60 20.74 9.43
CA GLN A 222 16.81 21.97 9.51
C GLN A 222 17.35 22.96 10.54
N ALA A 223 17.80 22.48 11.71
CA ALA A 223 18.38 23.34 12.75
C ALA A 223 19.70 23.98 12.28
N ALA A 224 20.50 23.23 11.52
CA ALA A 224 21.74 23.74 10.95
C ALA A 224 21.51 24.81 9.86
N GLU A 225 20.41 24.72 9.11
CA GLU A 225 20.05 25.63 8.02
C GLU A 225 19.29 26.87 8.51
N PHE A 226 18.27 26.69 9.36
CA PHE A 226 17.33 27.75 9.76
C PHE A 226 17.54 28.26 11.19
N GLY A 227 18.47 27.69 11.95
CA GLY A 227 18.68 28.03 13.37
C GLY A 227 17.74 27.29 14.33
N ASP A 228 17.71 27.75 15.59
CA ASP A 228 17.24 27.06 16.80
C ASP A 228 15.94 26.24 16.65
N LEU A 229 16.10 24.94 16.38
CA LEU A 229 15.06 23.93 16.36
C LEU A 229 15.41 22.83 17.37
N CYS A 230 14.42 22.38 18.13
CA CYS A 230 14.58 21.32 19.12
C CYS A 230 15.06 19.99 18.46
N ASP A 231 16.22 19.47 18.88
CA ASP A 231 16.84 18.20 18.41
C ASP A 231 16.08 16.92 18.81
N THR A 232 14.85 17.06 19.31
CA THR A 232 14.00 15.91 19.61
C THR A 232 13.37 15.41 18.32
N GLY A 233 13.69 14.19 17.86
CA GLY A 233 12.91 13.52 16.81
C GLY A 233 11.40 13.38 17.16
N ARG A 234 10.64 12.69 16.32
CA ARG A 234 9.25 12.32 16.63
C ARG A 234 9.18 10.88 17.10
N LYS A 235 8.33 10.62 18.09
CA LYS A 235 7.99 9.27 18.54
C LYS A 235 7.06 8.58 17.54
N VAL A 236 7.33 7.31 17.29
CA VAL A 236 6.52 6.39 16.50
C VAL A 236 6.12 5.19 17.35
N ASP A 237 4.98 4.60 17.01
CA ASP A 237 4.43 3.46 17.74
C ASP A 237 5.09 2.15 17.29
N LEU A 238 5.21 1.98 15.97
CA LEU A 238 5.85 0.82 15.35
C LEU A 238 6.71 1.27 14.17
N ALA A 239 7.97 0.84 14.13
CA ALA A 239 8.87 1.05 13.01
C ALA A 239 9.40 -0.28 12.47
N PHE A 240 9.65 -0.32 11.17
CA PHE A 240 10.32 -1.43 10.51
C PHE A 240 11.71 -0.97 10.11
N ALA A 241 12.71 -1.79 10.43
CA ALA A 241 14.11 -1.51 10.11
C ALA A 241 14.78 -2.71 9.45
N PHE A 242 15.71 -2.47 8.53
CA PHE A 242 16.59 -3.49 7.98
C PHE A 242 18.03 -3.14 8.35
N LYS A 243 18.63 -3.93 9.26
CA LYS A 243 19.99 -3.70 9.78
C LYS A 243 20.19 -2.23 10.23
N ASP A 244 19.32 -1.80 11.15
CA ASP A 244 19.27 -0.45 11.74
C ASP A 244 18.87 0.70 10.81
N ILE A 245 18.49 0.40 9.56
CA ILE A 245 17.96 1.40 8.62
C ILE A 245 16.44 1.34 8.66
N GLU A 246 15.81 2.41 9.16
CA GLU A 246 14.36 2.58 9.14
C GLU A 246 13.84 2.59 7.70
N ILE A 247 12.84 1.77 7.40
CA ILE A 247 12.26 1.65 6.05
C ILE A 247 10.76 1.94 6.01
N SER A 248 10.08 1.88 7.15
CA SER A 248 8.64 2.10 7.26
C SER A 248 8.24 2.37 8.71
N ASN A 249 7.07 2.96 8.90
CA ASN A 249 6.44 3.09 10.20
C ASN A 249 4.92 2.86 10.13
N ILE A 250 4.33 2.45 11.24
CA ILE A 250 2.89 2.32 11.46
C ILE A 250 2.52 3.09 12.72
N GLU A 251 1.42 3.82 12.65
CA GLU A 251 0.87 4.56 13.77
C GLU A 251 -0.46 3.95 14.21
N PHE A 252 -0.69 3.92 15.52
CA PHE A 252 -1.82 3.25 16.13
C PHE A 252 -2.73 4.23 16.81
N LYS A 253 -4.02 3.90 16.81
CA LYS A 253 -5.08 4.59 17.53
C LYS A 253 -6.05 3.55 18.08
N ARG A 254 -6.72 3.93 19.16
CA ARG A 254 -7.83 3.15 19.72
C ARG A 254 -8.96 3.02 18.69
N PRO A 255 -9.78 1.95 18.78
CA PRO A 255 -10.97 1.84 17.94
C PRO A 255 -11.94 3.00 18.19
N ASN A 256 -12.88 3.20 17.27
CA ASN A 256 -14.02 4.11 17.40
C ASN A 256 -13.65 5.60 17.62
N LEU A 257 -12.43 6.02 17.27
CA LEU A 257 -12.09 7.43 17.30
C LEU A 257 -12.81 8.23 16.21
N PRO A 258 -13.11 9.52 16.46
CA PRO A 258 -13.64 10.40 15.44
C PRO A 258 -12.74 10.45 14.20
N THR A 259 -13.33 10.50 13.01
CA THR A 259 -12.63 10.58 11.72
C THR A 259 -11.56 11.68 11.70
N GLN A 260 -11.83 12.82 12.35
CA GLN A 260 -10.88 13.92 12.45
C GLN A 260 -9.57 13.51 13.16
N SER A 261 -9.64 12.69 14.20
CA SER A 261 -8.47 12.17 14.91
C SER A 261 -7.64 11.24 14.03
N ILE A 262 -8.32 10.42 13.22
CA ILE A 262 -7.67 9.53 12.24
C ILE A 262 -6.96 10.37 11.18
N ILE A 263 -7.60 11.42 10.64
CA ILE A 263 -6.97 12.34 9.66
C ILE A 263 -5.74 13.04 10.24
N ILE A 264 -5.81 13.50 11.49
CA ILE A 264 -4.68 14.12 12.18
C ILE A 264 -3.52 13.13 12.31
N GLN A 265 -3.83 11.87 12.63
CA GLN A 265 -2.86 10.79 12.75
C GLN A 265 -2.20 10.48 11.40
N SER A 266 -2.98 10.32 10.33
CA SER A 266 -2.45 10.11 8.98
C SER A 266 -1.52 11.24 8.54
N ARG A 267 -1.86 12.50 8.84
CA ARG A 267 -0.98 13.65 8.56
C ARG A 267 0.31 13.63 9.38
N LYS A 268 0.29 13.12 10.61
CA LYS A 268 1.51 12.88 11.40
C LYS A 268 2.34 11.80 10.70
N ASN A 269 1.73 10.67 10.35
CA ASN A 269 2.38 9.52 9.76
C ASN A 269 3.04 9.84 8.40
N ILE A 270 2.34 10.54 7.51
CA ILE A 270 2.87 11.00 6.21
C ILE A 270 4.15 11.84 6.38
N ARG A 271 4.20 12.71 7.39
CA ARG A 271 5.41 13.51 7.68
C ARG A 271 6.57 12.65 8.16
N LEU A 272 6.31 11.60 8.91
CA LEU A 272 7.32 10.65 9.38
C LEU A 272 7.87 9.81 8.22
N GLY A 273 6.97 9.28 7.39
CA GLY A 273 7.37 8.60 6.16
C GLY A 273 8.18 9.48 5.21
N ARG A 274 7.87 10.79 5.14
CA ARG A 274 8.70 11.75 4.41
C ARG A 274 10.10 11.85 5.00
N CYS A 275 10.24 11.88 6.33
CA CYS A 275 11.58 11.89 6.95
C CYS A 275 12.39 10.66 6.53
N ILE A 276 11.78 9.48 6.55
CA ILE A 276 12.43 8.23 6.10
C ILE A 276 12.86 8.36 4.63
N GLN A 277 11.95 8.83 3.77
CA GLN A 277 12.18 8.98 2.34
C GLN A 277 13.31 9.97 2.01
N GLU A 278 13.37 11.12 2.68
CA GLU A 278 14.43 12.12 2.48
C GLU A 278 15.80 11.58 2.93
N ILE A 279 15.84 10.78 4.00
CA ILE A 279 17.07 10.11 4.43
C ILE A 279 17.51 9.06 3.40
N HIS A 280 16.59 8.25 2.87
CA HIS A 280 16.89 7.29 1.80
C HIS A 280 17.40 7.99 0.54
N LYS A 281 16.78 9.12 0.16
CA LYS A 281 17.27 9.98 -0.93
C LYS A 281 18.67 10.51 -0.64
N GLY A 282 18.93 10.92 0.60
CA GLY A 282 20.24 11.36 1.07
C GLY A 282 21.32 10.28 0.95
N TYR A 283 20.95 9.00 1.03
CA TYR A 283 21.82 7.86 0.77
C TYR A 283 22.05 7.57 -0.73
N GLY A 284 21.38 8.28 -1.64
CA GLY A 284 21.46 8.05 -3.08
C GLY A 284 20.49 6.99 -3.62
N VAL A 285 19.46 6.62 -2.85
CA VAL A 285 18.37 5.77 -3.39
C VAL A 285 17.62 6.54 -4.47
N GLN A 286 17.55 5.97 -5.67
CA GLN A 286 16.75 6.52 -6.77
C GLN A 286 15.26 6.32 -6.50
N ASP A 287 14.47 7.38 -6.65
CA ASP A 287 13.01 7.40 -6.44
C ASP A 287 12.55 6.62 -5.20
N PRO A 288 13.04 7.00 -4.00
CA PRO A 288 12.71 6.26 -2.79
C PRO A 288 11.20 6.30 -2.58
N SER A 289 10.61 5.16 -2.25
CA SER A 289 9.20 5.07 -1.90
C SER A 289 9.04 4.38 -0.56
N VAL A 290 8.29 5.03 0.33
CA VAL A 290 8.07 4.56 1.70
C VAL A 290 6.61 4.15 1.83
N ILE A 291 6.39 2.90 2.22
CA ILE A 291 5.06 2.45 2.61
C ILE A 291 4.91 2.63 4.11
N MET A 292 3.75 3.10 4.55
CA MET A 292 3.40 3.32 5.95
C MET A 292 1.99 2.81 6.24
N GLY A 293 1.61 2.69 7.51
CA GLY A 293 0.27 2.25 7.89
C GLY A 293 -0.35 3.11 9.00
N ASP A 294 -1.65 3.36 8.91
CA ASP A 294 -2.45 3.91 10.00
C ASP A 294 -3.41 2.83 10.49
N VAL A 295 -3.36 2.49 11.78
CA VAL A 295 -4.18 1.46 12.39
C VAL A 295 -5.11 2.08 13.44
N SER A 296 -6.39 1.76 13.37
CA SER A 296 -7.42 2.12 14.35
C SER A 296 -8.08 0.84 14.87
N GLY A 297 -7.77 0.46 16.10
CA GLY A 297 -8.21 -0.83 16.64
C GLY A 297 -7.60 -1.99 15.84
N SER A 298 -8.48 -2.80 15.24
CA SER A 298 -8.10 -3.91 14.38
C SER A 298 -8.15 -3.59 12.89
N VAL A 299 -8.41 -2.34 12.50
CA VAL A 299 -8.53 -1.91 11.10
C VAL A 299 -7.31 -1.08 10.70
N GLY A 300 -6.58 -1.53 9.68
CA GLY A 300 -5.40 -0.89 9.13
C GLY A 300 -5.63 -0.32 7.73
N MET A 301 -5.02 0.82 7.45
CA MET A 301 -4.90 1.43 6.13
C MET A 301 -3.43 1.60 5.78
N PHE A 302 -3.03 1.14 4.59
CA PHE A 302 -1.66 1.27 4.10
C PHE A 302 -1.55 2.35 3.03
N HIS A 303 -0.53 3.18 3.17
CA HIS A 303 -0.25 4.32 2.31
C HIS A 303 1.15 4.18 1.72
N GLN A 304 1.32 4.60 0.47
CA GLN A 304 2.61 4.73 -0.17
C GLN A 304 2.92 6.20 -0.39
N LEU A 305 4.08 6.64 0.06
CA LEU A 305 4.66 7.93 -0.24
C LEU A 305 5.60 7.79 -1.44
N ALA A 306 5.40 8.65 -2.43
CA ALA A 306 6.22 8.71 -3.64
C ALA A 306 6.45 10.16 -4.05
N ARG A 307 7.51 10.40 -4.81
CA ARG A 307 7.76 11.68 -5.45
C ARG A 307 7.02 11.74 -6.78
N MET A 308 6.40 12.87 -7.07
CA MET A 308 5.85 13.19 -8.39
C MET A 308 6.35 14.59 -8.73
N ASP A 309 7.37 14.66 -9.58
CA ASP A 309 8.12 15.88 -9.90
C ASP A 309 8.67 16.55 -8.62
N GLU A 310 8.28 17.80 -8.35
CA GLU A 310 8.71 18.56 -7.18
C GLU A 310 7.79 18.44 -5.97
N ILE A 311 6.75 17.61 -6.05
CA ILE A 311 5.81 17.38 -4.95
C ILE A 311 5.85 15.95 -4.44
N TRP A 312 5.50 15.82 -3.16
CA TRP A 312 5.35 14.53 -2.50
C TRP A 312 3.88 14.16 -2.44
N ILE A 313 3.55 12.95 -2.88
CA ILE A 313 2.19 12.43 -2.87
C ILE A 313 2.09 11.20 -1.98
N ALA A 314 1.04 11.14 -1.16
CA ALA A 314 0.69 9.98 -0.37
C ALA A 314 -0.60 9.37 -0.93
N GLY A 315 -0.51 8.15 -1.46
CA GLY A 315 -1.66 7.41 -2.00
C GLY A 315 -2.01 6.21 -1.12
N LYS A 316 -3.29 5.82 -1.06
CA LYS A 316 -3.64 4.51 -0.51
C LYS A 316 -3.11 3.43 -1.44
N MET A 317 -2.42 2.43 -0.89
CA MET A 317 -1.95 1.29 -1.68
C MET A 317 -3.10 0.44 -2.19
N VAL A 318 -4.16 0.34 -1.39
CA VAL A 318 -5.31 -0.51 -1.63
C VAL A 318 -6.61 0.21 -1.33
N LYS A 319 -7.67 -0.19 -2.04
CA LYS A 319 -9.02 0.31 -1.82
C LYS A 319 -9.57 -0.14 -0.47
N SER A 320 -9.34 -1.42 -0.16
CA SER A 320 -9.88 -2.07 1.02
C SER A 320 -9.00 -1.82 2.24
N THR A 321 -9.63 -1.70 3.39
CA THR A 321 -8.94 -1.75 4.67
C THR A 321 -8.49 -3.18 4.96
N VAL A 322 -7.40 -3.31 5.70
CA VAL A 322 -6.96 -4.60 6.25
C VAL A 322 -7.56 -4.73 7.64
N GLN A 323 -8.21 -5.85 7.93
CA GLN A 323 -8.82 -6.09 9.23
C GLN A 323 -8.12 -7.26 9.92
N ILE A 324 -7.78 -7.12 11.20
CA ILE A 324 -7.44 -8.24 12.07
C ILE A 324 -8.72 -8.68 12.79
N PRO A 325 -9.02 -9.99 12.84
CA PRO A 325 -10.23 -10.46 13.49
C PRO A 325 -10.14 -10.34 15.01
N THR A 326 -11.23 -9.89 15.63
CA THR A 326 -11.42 -9.78 17.08
C THR A 326 -12.67 -10.50 17.56
N THR A 327 -13.48 -11.02 16.64
CA THR A 327 -14.69 -11.81 16.87
C THR A 327 -14.74 -12.99 15.89
N PRO A 328 -15.53 -14.04 16.17
CA PRO A 328 -15.70 -15.17 15.25
C PRO A 328 -16.14 -14.74 13.84
N GLY A 329 -17.15 -13.87 13.73
CA GLY A 329 -17.62 -13.40 12.42
C GLY A 329 -16.57 -12.56 11.67
N SER A 330 -15.76 -11.78 12.39
CA SER A 330 -14.64 -11.06 11.74
C SER A 330 -13.51 -12.00 11.30
N LEU A 331 -13.35 -13.17 11.93
CA LEU A 331 -12.39 -14.20 11.53
C LEU A 331 -12.81 -14.86 10.22
N GLU A 332 -14.09 -15.17 10.07
CA GLU A 332 -14.67 -15.63 8.80
C GLU A 332 -14.40 -14.61 7.69
N SER A 333 -14.79 -13.35 7.91
CA SER A 333 -14.51 -12.26 6.96
C SER A 333 -13.02 -12.10 6.65
N PHE A 334 -12.14 -12.30 7.63
CA PHE A 334 -10.69 -12.25 7.42
C PHE A 334 -10.22 -13.35 6.46
N LEU A 335 -10.66 -14.60 6.69
CA LEU A 335 -10.30 -15.77 5.89
C LEU A 335 -10.77 -15.65 4.43
N GLU A 336 -11.88 -14.96 4.20
CA GLU A 336 -12.44 -14.72 2.87
C GLU A 336 -11.90 -13.45 2.19
N SER A 337 -11.33 -12.53 2.98
CA SER A 337 -10.80 -11.26 2.48
C SER A 337 -9.35 -11.36 1.98
N ASN A 338 -8.90 -10.29 1.33
CA ASN A 338 -7.50 -10.12 0.95
C ASN A 338 -6.60 -9.63 2.11
N SER A 339 -7.10 -9.53 3.35
CA SER A 339 -6.37 -8.90 4.46
C SER A 339 -4.99 -9.54 4.70
N LEU A 340 -4.92 -10.88 4.77
CA LEU A 340 -3.65 -11.58 4.96
C LEU A 340 -2.67 -11.34 3.81
N ALA A 341 -3.16 -11.40 2.57
CA ALA A 341 -2.35 -11.14 1.39
C ALA A 341 -1.78 -9.71 1.38
N LEU A 342 -2.54 -8.74 1.86
CA LEU A 342 -2.10 -7.35 1.96
C LEU A 342 -1.01 -7.15 3.03
N ILE A 343 -1.16 -7.76 4.20
CA ILE A 343 -0.13 -7.75 5.26
C ILE A 343 1.15 -8.43 4.76
N TRP A 344 1.01 -9.55 4.03
CA TRP A 344 2.13 -10.27 3.44
C TRP A 344 2.86 -9.42 2.41
N ASN A 345 2.13 -8.87 1.43
CA ASN A 345 2.69 -8.04 0.36
C ASN A 345 3.39 -6.79 0.90
N TYR A 346 2.82 -6.19 1.96
CA TYR A 346 3.45 -5.09 2.68
C TYR A 346 4.80 -5.53 3.25
N THR A 347 4.86 -6.65 3.98
CA THR A 347 6.10 -7.14 4.60
C THR A 347 7.14 -7.52 3.54
N GLU A 348 6.75 -8.24 2.48
CA GLU A 348 7.63 -8.62 1.39
C GLU A 348 8.20 -7.39 0.64
N TYR A 349 7.40 -6.34 0.47
CA TYR A 349 7.92 -5.08 -0.08
C TYR A 349 9.03 -4.51 0.80
N LEU A 350 8.83 -4.46 2.12
CA LEU A 350 9.83 -3.96 3.06
C LEU A 350 11.12 -4.78 3.02
N GLU A 351 11.02 -6.11 2.94
CA GLU A 351 12.17 -6.99 2.84
C GLU A 351 12.95 -6.85 1.53
N ARG A 352 12.29 -6.45 0.44
CA ARG A 352 12.95 -6.14 -0.84
C ARG A 352 13.59 -4.76 -0.84
N GLN A 353 12.96 -3.78 -0.17
CA GLN A 353 13.47 -2.42 -0.07
C GLN A 353 14.73 -2.35 0.81
N GLY A 354 14.73 -3.02 1.97
CA GLY A 354 15.81 -2.95 2.96
C GLY A 354 17.23 -3.15 2.40
N PRO A 355 17.52 -4.24 1.68
CA PRO A 355 18.84 -4.48 1.09
C PRO A 355 19.30 -3.38 0.13
N ARG A 356 18.39 -2.83 -0.68
CA ARG A 356 18.71 -1.76 -1.65
C ARG A 356 19.06 -0.47 -0.93
N THR A 357 18.27 -0.08 0.06
CA THR A 357 18.56 1.10 0.88
C THR A 357 19.86 0.94 1.65
N LYS A 358 20.16 -0.25 2.16
CA LYS A 358 21.43 -0.54 2.83
C LYS A 358 22.63 -0.39 1.91
N GLN A 359 22.56 -0.96 0.71
CA GLN A 359 23.63 -0.84 -0.26
C GLN A 359 23.89 0.64 -0.61
N ALA A 360 22.83 1.42 -0.85
CA ALA A 360 22.96 2.86 -1.10
C ALA A 360 23.64 3.59 0.06
N LYS A 361 23.23 3.31 1.30
CA LYS A 361 23.84 3.87 2.51
C LYS A 361 25.35 3.54 2.59
N GLU A 362 25.74 2.30 2.35
CA GLU A 362 27.15 1.88 2.40
C GLU A 362 28.00 2.57 1.34
N HIS A 363 27.45 2.83 0.14
CA HIS A 363 28.13 3.63 -0.87
C HIS A 363 28.28 5.09 -0.41
N HIS A 364 27.20 5.70 0.10
CA HIS A 364 27.24 7.07 0.59
C HIS A 364 28.22 7.26 1.76
N ASP A 365 28.28 6.33 2.71
CA ASP A 365 29.20 6.38 3.83
C ASP A 365 30.66 6.31 3.33
N ARG A 366 30.96 5.39 2.40
CA ARG A 366 32.29 5.26 1.78
C ARG A 366 32.69 6.53 1.03
N ASP A 367 31.80 7.11 0.23
CA ASP A 367 32.06 8.33 -0.53
C ASP A 367 32.30 9.54 0.40
N SER A 368 31.58 9.59 1.53
CA SER A 368 31.77 10.61 2.56
C SER A 368 33.14 10.48 3.25
N GLU A 369 33.56 9.26 3.57
CA GLU A 369 34.89 8.97 4.15
C GLU A 369 36.02 9.32 3.18
N MET A 370 35.90 8.95 1.90
CA MET A 370 36.87 9.31 0.87
C MET A 370 36.96 10.82 0.66
N GLY A 371 35.81 11.51 0.67
CA GLY A 371 35.77 12.97 0.59
C GLY A 371 36.48 13.64 1.77
N ALA A 372 36.23 13.16 2.99
CA ALA A 372 36.90 13.67 4.20
C ALA A 372 38.42 13.39 4.18
N PHE A 373 38.84 12.22 3.70
CA PHE A 373 40.26 11.89 3.56
C PHE A 373 40.95 12.77 2.51
N SER A 374 40.32 12.97 1.34
CA SER A 374 40.86 13.87 0.30
C SER A 374 41.02 15.29 0.81
N GLU A 375 40.04 15.81 1.57
CA GLU A 375 40.13 17.13 2.20
C GLU A 375 41.30 17.20 3.18
N ALA A 376 41.48 16.19 4.03
CA ALA A 376 42.59 16.12 5.00
C ALA A 376 43.98 16.03 4.35
N VAL A 377 44.12 15.33 3.22
CA VAL A 377 45.39 15.25 2.48
C VAL A 377 45.71 16.55 1.73
N SER A 378 44.68 17.27 1.26
CA SER A 378 44.82 18.50 0.47
C SER A 378 45.23 19.76 1.28
N CYS A 379 45.52 19.63 2.58
CA CYS A 379 45.77 20.74 3.51
C CYS A 379 46.79 21.81 3.02
N SER A 380 46.27 22.85 2.36
CA SER A 380 46.57 24.24 2.71
C SER A 380 45.99 24.55 4.10
N ARG A 381 46.64 25.43 4.87
CA ARG A 381 46.34 25.79 6.29
C ARG A 381 44.85 25.76 6.66
N PRO A 382 44.51 25.34 7.89
CA PRO A 382 43.13 25.24 8.37
C PRO A 382 42.46 26.61 8.41
N THR A 383 41.81 27.00 7.32
CA THR A 383 40.70 27.94 7.35
C THR A 383 39.49 27.16 7.82
N THR A 384 38.72 27.73 8.76
CA THR A 384 37.48 27.18 9.30
C THR A 384 36.70 26.45 8.19
N PRO A 385 36.40 25.14 8.33
CA PRO A 385 35.82 24.38 7.24
C PRO A 385 34.53 25.07 6.78
N PRO A 386 34.37 25.34 5.47
CA PRO A 386 33.15 25.93 4.96
C PRO A 386 31.99 25.01 5.35
N ARG A 387 30.96 25.55 6.01
CA ARG A 387 29.73 24.79 6.27
C ARG A 387 29.17 24.38 4.92
N LYS A 388 29.28 23.08 4.58
CA LYS A 388 28.52 22.49 3.48
C LYS A 388 27.05 22.45 3.90
N VAL A 389 26.38 23.58 3.76
CA VAL A 389 24.91 23.62 3.82
C VAL A 389 24.45 22.97 2.53
N LYS A 390 24.07 21.69 2.57
CA LYS A 390 23.29 21.12 1.46
C LYS A 390 21.98 21.91 1.45
N PRO A 391 21.67 22.68 0.39
CA PRO A 391 20.40 23.38 0.33
C PRO A 391 19.29 22.33 0.45
N PHE A 392 18.33 22.55 1.35
CA PHE A 392 17.11 21.75 1.30
C PHE A 392 16.53 21.86 -0.11
N SER A 393 16.07 20.76 -0.71
CA SER A 393 15.18 20.90 -1.86
C SER A 393 14.02 21.81 -1.45
N ASP A 394 13.65 22.79 -2.27
CA ASP A 394 12.85 24.00 -1.99
C ASP A 394 11.51 23.83 -1.22
N VAL A 395 11.14 22.61 -0.82
CA VAL A 395 9.94 22.26 -0.07
C VAL A 395 10.26 22.06 1.42
N VAL A 396 10.47 23.15 2.14
CA VAL A 396 10.57 23.14 3.61
C VAL A 396 9.23 22.75 4.23
N THR A 397 9.16 21.62 4.93
CA THR A 397 7.97 21.22 5.71
C THR A 397 8.08 21.73 7.13
N PHE A 398 7.49 22.89 7.40
CA PHE A 398 7.23 23.30 8.77
C PHE A 398 6.09 22.46 9.35
N SER A 399 6.36 21.76 10.46
CA SER A 399 5.28 21.23 11.28
C SER A 399 4.67 22.39 12.07
N PRO A 400 3.33 22.55 12.10
CA PRO A 400 2.72 23.48 13.04
C PRO A 400 3.14 23.08 14.45
N SER A 401 3.90 23.96 15.13
CA SER A 401 4.10 23.84 16.56
C SER A 401 2.74 24.04 17.23
N LYS A 402 2.37 23.11 18.13
CA LYS A 402 1.22 23.31 19.03
C LYS A 402 1.44 24.69 19.67
N LYS A 403 0.51 25.64 19.49
CA LYS A 403 0.57 26.92 20.24
C LYS A 403 0.71 26.53 21.70
N ARG A 404 1.87 26.82 22.30
CA ARG A 404 1.99 26.75 23.76
C ARG A 404 1.04 27.83 24.24
N GLY A 405 -0.06 27.44 24.89
CA GLY A 405 -0.89 28.39 25.60
C GLY A 405 0.02 29.07 26.61
N MET A 406 0.27 30.37 26.40
CA MET A 406 0.72 31.24 27.47
C MET A 406 -0.47 31.56 28.36
#